data_AF-A0A4D4LBU1-F1
#
_entry.id   AF-A0A4D4LBU1-F1
#
_cell.length_a   1.000
_cell.length_b   1.000
_cell.length_c   1.000
_cell.angle_alpha   90.00
_cell.angle_beta   90.00
_cell.angle_gamma   90.00
#
_symmetry.space_group_name_H-M   'P 1'
#
loop_
_entity.id
_entity.type
_entity.pdbx_description
1 polymer ?
#
loop_
_entity_poly.entity_id
_entity_poly.type
_entity_poly.pdbx_seq_one_letter_code
_entity_poly.pdbx_strand_id
1 'polypeptide(L)' 'MVAADPVRVRRLSDQEGQQLLCTTRRGAGSPIRLRRAMVVLASADGSTVAAIARLVQADEDTIRQVIHRFNEMGMA' A
#
# COMPACT_ATOMS: atom_id res chain seq x y z
N MET A 1 11.25 3.72 23.84
CA MET A 1 10.97 4.14 22.46
C MET A 1 9.84 3.26 21.95
N VAL A 2 8.60 3.76 21.94
CA VAL A 2 7.43 2.94 21.60
C VAL A 2 7.53 2.63 20.11
N ALA A 3 7.87 1.39 19.77
CA ALA A 3 7.73 0.90 18.40
C ALA A 3 6.23 0.92 18.12
N ALA A 4 5.76 1.94 17.41
CA ALA A 4 4.39 1.99 16.92
C ALA A 4 4.14 0.68 16.17
N ASP A 5 3.09 -0.04 16.56
CA ASP A 5 2.70 -1.31 15.95
C ASP A 5 2.83 -1.24 14.42
N PRO A 6 3.37 -2.27 13.76
CA PRO A 6 3.56 -2.24 12.33
C PRO A 6 2.18 -2.17 11.66
N VAL A 7 1.80 -0.98 11.21
CA VAL A 7 0.59 -0.75 10.42
C VAL A 7 0.75 -1.55 9.14
N ARG A 8 -0.04 -2.62 9.03
CA ARG A 8 -0.02 -3.57 7.92
C ARG A 8 -1.37 -3.63 7.25
N VAL A 9 -1.33 -3.86 5.94
CA VAL A 9 -2.52 -4.17 5.17
C VAL A 9 -3.08 -5.53 5.64
N ARG A 10 -4.41 -5.66 5.69
CA ARG A 10 -5.07 -6.94 5.95
C ARG A 10 -4.64 -7.97 4.90
N ARG A 11 -4.91 -9.26 5.14
CA ARG A 11 -4.66 -10.29 4.13
C ARG A 11 -5.35 -9.94 2.81
N LEU A 12 -4.56 -9.73 1.75
CA LEU A 12 -5.07 -9.51 0.40
C LEU A 12 -5.70 -10.80 -0.11
N SER A 13 -6.84 -10.69 -0.77
CA SER A 13 -7.41 -11.79 -1.56
C SER A 13 -6.65 -11.93 -2.87
N ASP A 14 -6.65 -13.12 -3.49
CA ASP A 14 -5.96 -13.35 -4.76
C ASP A 14 -6.40 -12.37 -5.87
N GLN A 15 -7.68 -12.01 -5.89
CA GLN A 15 -8.24 -11.00 -6.81
C GLN A 15 -7.62 -9.61 -6.58
N GLU A 16 -7.47 -9.18 -5.33
CA GLU A 16 -6.89 -7.88 -4.97
C GLU A 16 -5.40 -7.86 -5.32
N GLY A 17 -4.67 -8.95 -5.02
CA GLY A 17 -3.27 -9.12 -5.41
C GLY A 17 -3.09 -9.07 -6.92
N GLN A 18 -3.95 -9.74 -7.68
CA GLN A 18 -3.90 -9.74 -9.14
C GLN A 18 -4.23 -8.37 -9.73
N GLN A 19 -5.21 -7.65 -9.16
CA GLN A 19 -5.56 -6.29 -9.58
C GLN A 19 -4.42 -5.31 -9.31
N LEU A 20 -3.81 -5.37 -8.12
CA LEU A 20 -2.62 -4.60 -7.76
C LEU A 20 -1.45 -4.84 -8.71
N LEU A 21 -1.14 -6.11 -8.98
CA LEU A 21 -0.08 -6.48 -9.90
C LEU A 21 -0.39 -6.01 -11.32
N CYS A 22 -1.63 -6.12 -11.79
CA CYS A 22 -2.04 -5.60 -13.08
C CYS A 22 -1.91 -4.08 -13.17
N THR A 23 -2.32 -3.33 -12.14
CA THR A 23 -2.16 -1.86 -12.10
C THR A 23 -0.69 -1.47 -12.14
N THR A 24 0.16 -2.18 -11.38
CA THR A 24 1.60 -1.88 -11.27
C THR A 24 2.35 -2.26 -12.55
N ARG A 25 2.02 -3.41 -13.17
CA ARG A 25 2.67 -3.91 -14.39
C ARG A 25 2.22 -3.21 -15.66
N ARG A 26 0.93 -2.89 -15.80
CA ARG A 26 0.43 -2.23 -17.03
C ARG A 26 0.63 -0.73 -17.03
N GLY A 27 0.93 -0.11 -15.89
CA GLY A 27 0.93 1.35 -15.75
C GLY A 27 -0.42 1.99 -16.12
N ALA A 28 -1.48 1.19 -16.21
CA ALA A 28 -2.79 1.62 -16.68
C ALA A 28 -3.56 2.26 -15.53
N GLY A 29 -3.37 3.56 -15.33
CA GLY A 29 -4.09 4.31 -14.30
C GLY A 29 -3.49 5.69 -14.00
N SER A 30 -4.18 6.43 -13.12
CA SER A 30 -3.64 7.66 -12.54
C SER A 30 -2.38 7.34 -11.72
N PRO A 31 -1.35 8.21 -11.73
CA PRO A 31 -0.15 8.03 -10.89
C PRO A 31 -0.48 7.86 -9.40
N ILE A 32 -1.62 8.38 -8.95
CA ILE A 32 -2.15 8.20 -7.60
C ILE A 32 -2.54 6.73 -7.34
N ARG A 33 -3.23 6.09 -8.30
CA ARG A 33 -3.60 4.67 -8.21
C ARG A 33 -2.37 3.78 -8.24
N LEU A 34 -1.39 4.09 -9.08
CA LEU A 34 -0.12 3.36 -9.14
C LEU A 34 0.63 3.44 -7.80
N ARG A 35 0.75 4.65 -7.22
CA ARG A 35 1.38 4.83 -5.90
C ARG A 35 0.64 4.08 -4.80
N ARG A 36 -0.69 4.18 -4.70
CA ARG A 36 -1.47 3.40 -3.72
C ARG A 36 -1.25 1.90 -3.91
N ALA A 37 -1.23 1.42 -5.15
CA ALA A 37 -1.00 0.00 -5.42
C ALA A 37 0.39 -0.47 -4.92
N MET A 38 1.44 0.32 -5.17
CA MET A 38 2.79 0.02 -4.65
C MET A 38 2.84 0.01 -3.13
N VAL A 39 2.17 0.95 -2.46
CA VAL A 39 2.09 1.02 -0.99
C VAL A 39 1.44 -0.24 -0.41
N VAL A 40 0.30 -0.64 -0.99
CA VAL A 40 -0.47 -1.80 -0.52
C VAL A 40 0.30 -3.11 -0.73
N LEU A 41 0.90 -3.29 -1.91
CA LEU A 41 1.75 -4.45 -2.23
C LEU A 41 2.94 -4.55 -1.28
N ALA A 42 3.69 -3.47 -1.09
CA ALA A 42 4.88 -3.48 -0.24
C ALA A 42 4.53 -3.73 1.23
N SER A 43 3.42 -3.18 1.72
CA SER A 43 2.94 -3.44 3.08
C SER A 43 2.46 -4.88 3.26
N ALA A 44 1.81 -5.46 2.26
CA ALA A 44 1.41 -6.87 2.27
C ALA A 44 2.63 -7.82 2.23
N ASP A 45 3.71 -7.43 1.56
CA ASP A 45 5.00 -8.13 1.54
C ASP A 45 5.78 -8.02 2.88
N GLY A 46 5.26 -7.23 3.83
CA GLY A 46 5.86 -7.04 5.14
C GLY A 46 6.88 -5.90 5.22
N SER A 47 6.95 -5.04 4.20
CA SER A 47 7.79 -3.84 4.23
C SER A 47 7.31 -2.85 5.30
N THR A 48 8.26 -2.17 5.94
CA THR A 48 7.96 -1.13 6.93
C THR A 48 7.42 0.12 6.27
N VAL A 49 6.57 0.86 6.99
CA VAL A 49 6.02 2.15 6.56
C VAL A 49 7.12 3.12 6.10
N ALA A 50 8.25 3.17 6.81
CA ALA A 50 9.39 4.02 6.45
C ALA A 50 10.07 3.61 5.13
N ALA A 51 10.19 2.32 4.84
CA ALA A 51 10.75 1.85 3.57
C ALA A 51 9.82 2.20 2.40
N ILE A 52 8.51 2.03 2.60
CA ILE A 52 7.48 2.34 1.61
C ILE A 52 7.43 3.85 1.34
N ALA A 53 7.47 4.67 2.39
CA ALA A 53 7.51 6.14 2.32
C ALA A 53 8.67 6.63 1.43
N ARG A 54 9.87 6.05 1.60
CA ARG A 54 11.03 6.33 0.74
C ARG A 54 10.81 5.89 -0.71
N LEU A 55 10.22 4.71 -0.92
CA LEU A 55 9.95 4.17 -2.26
C LEU A 55 9.01 5.08 -3.07
N VAL A 56 7.94 5.57 -2.43
CA VAL A 56 6.92 6.39 -3.12
C VAL A 56 7.14 7.89 -2.99
N GLN A 57 8.22 8.32 -2.31
CA GLN A 57 8.54 9.71 -1.99
C GLN A 57 7.36 10.44 -1.33
N ALA A 58 6.83 9.85 -0.25
CA ALA A 58 5.73 10.41 0.54
C ALA A 58 6.01 10.28 2.04
N ASP A 59 5.30 11.05 2.85
CA ASP A 59 5.39 10.98 4.31
C ASP A 59 4.82 9.66 4.87
N GLU A 60 5.42 9.18 5.94
CA GLU A 60 4.97 7.97 6.64
C GLU A 60 3.50 8.07 7.12
N ASP A 61 3.04 9.26 7.49
CA ASP A 61 1.64 9.48 7.88
C ASP A 61 0.68 9.22 6.71
N THR A 62 1.05 9.69 5.51
CA THR A 62 0.31 9.43 4.27
C THR A 62 0.22 7.93 4.01
N ILE A 63 1.32 7.19 4.24
CA ILE A 63 1.35 5.73 4.08
C ILE A 63 0.41 5.05 5.07
N ARG A 64 0.44 5.45 6.35
CA ARG A 64 -0.48 4.92 7.38
C ARG A 64 -1.93 5.17 6.97
N GLN A 65 -2.28 6.39 6.56
CA GLN A 65 -3.61 6.71 6.08
C GLN A 65 -4.03 5.87 4.88
N VAL A 66 -3.14 5.63 3.91
CA VAL A 66 -3.44 4.77 2.76
C VAL A 66 -3.73 3.34 3.19
N ILE A 67 -2.94 2.79 4.11
CA ILE A 67 -3.12 1.43 4.64
C ILE A 67 -4.43 1.33 5.44
N HIS A 68 -4.71 2.28 6.33
CA HIS A 68 -5.98 2.33 7.07
C HIS A 68 -7.17 2.40 6.11
N ARG A 69 -7.12 3.31 5.15
CA ARG A 69 -8.17 3.50 4.16
C ARG A 69 -8.39 2.25 3.31
N PHE A 70 -7.33 1.55 2.96
CA PHE A 70 -7.42 0.27 2.25
C PHE A 70 -8.00 -0.83 3.14
N ASN A 71 -7.64 -0.90 4.42
CA ASN A 71 -8.20 -1.88 5.35
C ASN A 71 -9.69 -1.66 5.61
N GLU A 72 -10.16 -0.40 5.58
CA GLU A 72 -11.58 -0.05 5.75
C GLU A 72 -12.42 -0.22 4.47
N MET A 73 -11.90 0.21 3.31
CA MET A 73 -12.69 0.26 2.06
C MET A 73 -12.24 -0.74 0.98
N GLY A 74 -11.10 -1.40 1.13
CA GLY A 74 -10.52 -2.25 0.10
C GLY A 74 -10.14 -1.45 -1.17
N MET A 75 -10.45 -2.03 -2.33
CA MET A 75 -10.20 -1.46 -3.66
C MET A 75 -11.34 -0.59 -4.22
N ALA A 76 -12.33 -0.22 -3.40
CA ALA A 76 -13.48 0.59 -3.82
C ALA A 76 -13.11 2.01 -4.29
#